data_AF-A0A133XKH9-F1
#
_entry.id   AF-A0A133XKH9-F1
#
_cell.length_a   1.000
_cell.length_b   1.000
_cell.length_c   1.000
_cell.angle_alpha   90.00
_cell.angle_beta   90.00
_cell.angle_gamma   90.00
#
_symmetry.space_group_name_H-M   'P 1'
#
loop_
_entity.id
_entity.type
_entity.pdbx_description
1 polymer ?
#
loop_
_entity_poly.entity_id
_entity_poly.type
_entity_poly.pdbx_seq_one_letter_code
_entity_poly.pdbx_strand_id
1 'polypeptide(L)'
;MQKINFDEAIRLHNTWRRQFMTAFAAGSYADMPLSDHRGCTLGQALAAATGAGAEQPEFQRLIAVHKRFHAIANEILELSVNGMADSADLMLPELADQSHRLANLLDELRSDQSASGQA
;
A
#
# COMPACT_ATOMS: atom_id res chain seq x y z
N MET A 1 6.83 -2.16 -22.27
CA MET A 1 6.77 -2.38 -20.81
C MET A 1 6.16 -1.12 -20.21
N GLN A 2 4.97 -1.19 -19.58
CA GLN A 2 4.44 -0.01 -18.90
C GLN A 2 5.32 0.28 -17.69
N LYS A 3 5.89 1.47 -17.63
CA LYS A 3 6.71 1.92 -16.51
C LYS A 3 5.78 2.22 -15.34
N ILE A 4 6.02 1.62 -14.18
CA ILE A 4 5.25 1.90 -12.97
C ILE A 4 5.53 3.36 -12.57
N ASN A 5 4.48 4.16 -12.38
CA ASN A 5 4.60 5.51 -11.85
C ASN A 5 4.66 5.45 -10.32
N PHE A 6 5.88 5.41 -9.78
CA PHE A 6 6.10 5.31 -8.34
C PHE A 6 5.72 6.57 -7.56
N ASP A 7 5.89 7.77 -8.14
CA ASP A 7 5.51 9.02 -7.46
C ASP A 7 4.00 9.07 -7.21
N GLU A 8 3.22 8.67 -8.22
CA GLU A 8 1.77 8.57 -8.09
C GLU A 8 1.37 7.49 -7.09
N ALA A 9 2.05 6.34 -7.08
CA ALA A 9 1.80 5.28 -6.11
C ALA A 9 2.03 5.76 -4.67
N ILE A 10 3.14 6.45 -4.38
CA ILE A 10 3.44 7.03 -3.06
C ILE A 10 2.36 8.03 -2.66
N ARG A 11 1.99 8.93 -3.57
CA ARG A 11 0.97 9.95 -3.32
C ARG A 11 -0.38 9.31 -2.96
N LEU A 12 -0.85 8.36 -3.76
CA LEU A 12 -2.14 7.70 -3.57
C LEU A 12 -2.20 6.94 -2.25
N HIS A 13 -1.17 6.16 -1.88
CA HIS A 13 -1.17 5.40 -0.63
C HIS A 13 -1.13 6.32 0.60
N ASN A 14 -0.38 7.41 0.54
CA ASN A 14 -0.35 8.40 1.63
C ASN A 14 -1.70 9.12 1.79
N THR A 15 -2.36 9.48 0.69
CA THR A 15 -3.71 10.05 0.72
C THR A 15 -4.71 9.05 1.29
N TRP A 16 -4.70 7.81 0.78
CA TRP A 16 -5.57 6.74 1.23
C TRP A 16 -5.41 6.48 2.74
N ARG A 17 -4.16 6.37 3.24
CA ARG A 17 -3.88 6.16 4.66
C ARG A 17 -4.50 7.27 5.50
N ARG A 18 -4.34 8.53 5.10
CA ARG A 18 -4.89 9.68 5.82
C ARG A 18 -6.42 9.59 5.91
N GLN A 19 -7.09 9.33 4.78
CA GLN A 19 -8.54 9.17 4.73
C GLN A 19 -9.01 8.02 5.61
N PHE A 20 -8.33 6.88 5.54
CA PHE A 20 -8.61 5.71 6.36
C PHE A 20 -8.52 6.02 7.86
N MET A 21 -7.42 6.65 8.30
CA MET A 21 -7.24 7.05 9.71
C MET A 21 -8.28 8.07 10.17
N THR A 22 -8.63 9.03 9.32
CA THR A 22 -9.66 10.03 9.63
C THR A 22 -11.04 9.38 9.79
N ALA A 23 -11.42 8.47 8.89
CA ALA A 23 -12.68 7.74 8.99
C ALA A 23 -12.71 6.84 10.24
N PHE A 24 -11.59 6.19 10.56
CA PHE A 24 -11.44 5.38 11.77
C PHE A 24 -11.71 6.22 13.03
N ALA A 25 -10.99 7.33 13.18
CA ALA A 25 -11.11 8.21 14.33
C ALA A 25 -12.51 8.84 14.47
N ALA A 26 -13.21 9.03 13.35
CA ALA A 26 -14.58 9.52 13.33
C ALA A 26 -15.64 8.43 13.60
N GLY A 27 -15.24 7.16 13.77
CA GLY A 27 -16.16 6.02 13.84
C GLY A 27 -16.98 5.81 12.57
N SER A 28 -16.61 6.46 11.47
CA SER A 28 -17.35 6.45 10.20
C SER A 28 -16.89 5.27 9.34
N TYR A 29 -17.02 4.06 9.86
CA TYR A 29 -16.46 2.85 9.24
C TYR A 29 -17.09 2.52 7.88
N ALA A 30 -18.35 2.91 7.67
CA ALA A 30 -19.01 2.81 6.36
C ALA A 30 -18.35 3.69 5.29
N ASP A 31 -17.68 4.76 5.70
CA ASP A 31 -16.99 5.71 4.82
C ASP A 31 -15.49 5.41 4.69
N MET A 32 -15.00 4.34 5.32
CA MET A 32 -13.62 3.91 5.14
C MET A 32 -13.36 3.50 3.68
N PRO A 33 -12.27 3.98 3.07
CA PRO A 33 -11.95 3.59 1.70
C PRO A 33 -11.62 2.10 1.65
N LEU A 34 -12.13 1.41 0.63
CA LEU A 34 -11.83 0.00 0.40
C LEU A 34 -10.31 -0.20 0.25
N SER A 35 -9.81 -1.29 0.84
CA SER A 35 -8.40 -1.70 0.79
C SER A 35 -8.20 -2.91 -0.14
N ASP A 36 -9.07 -3.12 -1.14
CA ASP A 36 -8.86 -4.22 -2.08
C ASP A 36 -7.59 -3.98 -2.92
N HIS A 37 -6.54 -4.75 -2.63
CA HIS A 37 -5.27 -4.72 -3.34
C HIS A 37 -5.42 -4.91 -4.86
N ARG A 38 -6.52 -5.52 -5.34
CA ARG A 38 -6.79 -5.72 -6.77
C ARG A 38 -7.40 -4.49 -7.45
N GLY A 39 -8.08 -3.65 -6.68
CA GLY A 39 -8.55 -2.33 -7.11
C GLY A 39 -7.46 -1.26 -7.06
N CYS A 40 -6.37 -1.51 -6.33
CA CYS A 40 -5.24 -0.58 -6.25
C CYS A 40 -4.50 -0.48 -7.59
N THR A 41 -4.35 0.75 -8.11
CA THR A 41 -3.60 1.03 -9.34
C THR A 41 -2.18 0.47 -9.30
N LEU A 42 -1.50 0.53 -8.13
CA LEU A 42 -0.19 -0.08 -7.96
C LEU A 42 -0.28 -1.61 -8.05
N GLY A 43 -1.25 -2.23 -7.38
CA GLY A 43 -1.48 -3.67 -7.45
C GLY A 43 -1.69 -4.18 -8.88
N GLN A 44 -2.46 -3.44 -9.69
CA GLN A 44 -2.66 -3.74 -11.11
C GLN A 44 -1.37 -3.61 -11.91
N ALA A 45 -0.60 -2.55 -11.67
CA ALA A 45 0.67 -2.33 -12.35
C ALA A 45 1.71 -3.39 -11.98
N LEU A 46 1.74 -3.83 -10.71
CA LEU A 46 2.60 -4.93 -10.25
C LEU A 46 2.22 -6.27 -10.89
N ALA A 47 0.92 -6.55 -11.04
CA ALA A 47 0.45 -7.77 -11.69
C ALA A 47 0.72 -7.79 -13.20
N ALA A 48 0.73 -6.61 -13.84
CA ALA A 48 1.04 -6.45 -15.25
C ALA A 48 2.54 -6.37 -15.55
N ALA A 49 3.40 -6.24 -14.54
CA ALA A 49 4.85 -6.18 -14.71
C ALA A 49 5.41 -7.56 -15.08
N THR A 50 6.19 -7.62 -16.15
CA THR A 50 6.77 -8.85 -16.69
C THR A 50 8.24 -8.66 -17.05
N GLY A 51 9.02 -9.75 -17.07
CA GLY A 51 10.42 -9.75 -17.47
C GLY A 51 11.40 -9.59 -16.29
N ALA A 52 12.69 -9.48 -16.59
CA ALA A 52 13.77 -9.54 -15.60
C ALA A 52 13.65 -8.51 -14.45
N GLY A 53 13.05 -7.34 -14.71
CA GLY A 53 12.78 -6.33 -13.68
C GLY A 53 11.76 -6.77 -12.62
N ALA A 54 10.80 -7.63 -13.00
CA ALA A 54 9.82 -8.18 -12.08
C ALA A 54 10.37 -9.33 -11.22
N GLU A 55 11.48 -9.94 -11.64
CA GLU A 55 12.15 -11.03 -10.91
C GLU A 55 13.17 -10.52 -9.87
N GLN A 56 13.44 -9.20 -9.85
CA GLN A 56 14.36 -8.60 -8.90
C GLN A 56 13.86 -8.77 -7.45
N PRO A 57 14.75 -9.07 -6.49
CA PRO A 57 14.38 -9.25 -5.07
C PRO A 57 13.60 -8.06 -4.50
N GLU A 58 13.98 -6.85 -4.88
CA GLU A 58 13.36 -5.59 -4.44
C GLU A 58 11.91 -5.49 -4.94
N PHE A 59 11.66 -5.94 -6.17
CA PHE A 59 10.31 -5.97 -6.76
C PHE A 59 9.41 -7.00 -6.04
N GLN A 60 9.94 -8.18 -5.75
CA GLN A 60 9.22 -9.19 -4.98
C GLN A 60 8.95 -8.73 -3.54
N ARG A 61 9.89 -8.02 -2.93
CA ARG A 61 9.72 -7.39 -1.62
C ARG A 61 8.62 -6.32 -1.65
N LEU A 62 8.56 -5.50 -2.69
CA LEU A 62 7.48 -4.52 -2.88
C LEU A 62 6.11 -5.20 -2.95
N ILE A 63 5.99 -6.30 -3.73
CA ILE A 63 4.74 -7.07 -3.81
C ILE A 63 4.32 -7.59 -2.42
N ALA A 64 5.26 -8.14 -1.66
CA ALA A 64 4.98 -8.69 -0.33
C ALA A 64 4.51 -7.61 0.66
N VAL A 65 5.21 -6.47 0.72
CA VAL A 65 4.85 -5.36 1.61
C VAL A 65 3.51 -4.74 1.20
N HIS A 66 3.25 -4.56 -0.09
CA HIS A 66 1.96 -4.07 -0.59
C HIS A 66 0.79 -5.00 -0.20
N LYS A 67 0.96 -6.32 -0.35
CA LYS A 67 -0.05 -7.30 0.08
C LYS A 67 -0.29 -7.24 1.59
N ARG A 68 0.78 -7.16 2.39
CA ARG A 68 0.68 -7.10 3.85
C ARG A 68 -0.04 -5.84 4.31
N PHE A 69 0.29 -4.68 3.74
CA PHE A 69 -0.37 -3.40 4.00
C PHE A 69 -1.89 -3.51 3.81
N HIS A 70 -2.32 -4.02 2.65
CA HIS A 70 -3.75 -4.16 2.35
C HIS A 70 -4.46 -5.19 3.25
N ALA A 71 -3.78 -6.28 3.62
CA ALA A 71 -4.33 -7.29 4.52
C ALA A 71 -4.65 -6.71 5.91
N ILE A 72 -3.72 -5.93 6.48
CA ILE A 72 -3.92 -5.28 7.79
C ILE A 72 -5.07 -4.28 7.73
N ALA A 73 -5.13 -3.47 6.66
CA ALA A 73 -6.21 -2.51 6.47
C ALA A 73 -7.60 -3.18 6.35
N ASN A 74 -7.68 -4.33 5.66
CA ASN A 74 -8.92 -5.11 5.59
C ASN A 74 -9.29 -5.67 6.97
N GLU A 75 -8.33 -6.19 7.74
CA GLU A 75 -8.58 -6.72 9.08
C GLU A 75 -9.06 -5.63 10.04
N ILE A 76 -8.47 -4.43 9.99
CA ILE A 76 -8.95 -3.26 10.76
C ILE A 76 -10.38 -2.92 10.39
N LEU A 77 -10.71 -2.88 9.09
CA LEU A 77 -12.07 -2.60 8.63
C LEU A 77 -13.05 -3.66 9.13
N GLU A 78 -12.72 -4.94 8.99
CA GLU A 78 -13.53 -6.07 9.45
C GLU A 78 -13.79 -6.01 10.96
N LEU A 79 -12.76 -5.76 11.78
CA LEU A 79 -12.92 -5.57 13.21
C LEU A 79 -13.83 -4.38 13.52
N SER A 80 -13.62 -3.26 12.82
CA SER A 80 -14.39 -2.03 13.03
C SER A 80 -15.88 -2.20 12.74
N VAL A 81 -16.23 -2.82 11.60
CA VAL A 81 -17.64 -3.05 11.22
C VAL A 81 -18.34 -4.08 12.09
N ASN A 82 -17.58 -4.98 12.73
CA ASN A 82 -18.10 -5.95 13.70
C ASN A 82 -18.15 -5.40 15.14
N GLY A 83 -17.92 -4.10 15.34
CA GLY A 83 -17.97 -3.45 16.65
C GLY A 83 -16.76 -3.73 17.55
N MET A 84 -15.67 -4.29 17.00
CA MET A 84 -14.43 -4.59 17.71
C MET A 84 -13.39 -3.47 17.53
N ALA A 85 -13.81 -2.21 17.68
CA ALA A 85 -12.98 -1.03 17.46
C ALA A 85 -11.69 -1.04 18.32
N ASP A 86 -11.77 -1.47 19.58
CA ASP A 86 -10.61 -1.56 20.48
C ASP A 86 -9.54 -2.53 19.95
N SER A 87 -9.94 -3.65 19.33
CA SER A 87 -9.01 -4.59 18.71
C SER A 87 -8.41 -4.03 17.42
N ALA A 88 -9.22 -3.29 16.66
CA ALA A 88 -8.78 -2.61 15.45
C ALA A 88 -7.73 -1.51 15.75
N ASP A 89 -7.91 -0.80 16.87
CA ASP A 89 -6.98 0.23 17.36
C ASP A 89 -5.57 -0.30 17.60
N LEU A 90 -5.47 -1.52 18.15
CA LEU A 90 -4.18 -2.18 18.40
C LEU A 90 -3.40 -2.48 17.12
N MET A 91 -4.06 -2.51 15.96
CA MET A 91 -3.44 -2.77 14.67
C MET A 91 -2.99 -1.51 13.93
N LEU A 92 -3.43 -0.31 14.35
CA LEU A 92 -3.07 0.94 13.70
C LEU A 92 -1.55 1.21 13.63
N PRO A 93 -0.74 0.89 14.67
CA PRO A 93 0.71 1.05 14.59
C PRO A 93 1.33 0.18 13.49
N GLU A 94 0.88 -1.07 13.36
CA GLU A 94 1.38 -1.99 12.32
C GLU A 94 0.97 -1.50 10.91
N LEU A 95 -0.23 -0.96 10.74
CA LEU A 95 -0.63 -0.34 9.48
C LEU A 95 0.25 0.87 9.12
N ALA A 96 0.58 1.71 10.10
CA ALA A 96 1.47 2.85 9.90
C ALA A 96 2.88 2.41 9.49
N ASP A 97 3.42 1.39 10.15
CA ASP A 97 4.74 0.83 9.85
C ASP A 97 4.79 0.21 8.45
N GLN A 98 3.77 -0.58 8.05
CA GLN A 98 3.72 -1.13 6.70
C GLN A 98 3.56 -0.04 5.64
N SER A 99 2.81 1.03 5.93
CA SER A 99 2.71 2.18 5.03
C SER A 99 4.06 2.87 4.83
N HIS A 100 4.84 3.06 5.88
CA HIS A 100 6.18 3.65 5.77
C HIS A 100 7.13 2.74 5.00
N ARG A 101 7.11 1.43 5.28
CA ARG A 101 7.90 0.43 4.53
C ARG A 101 7.56 0.44 3.04
N LEU A 102 6.27 0.51 2.71
CA LEU A 102 5.82 0.59 1.32
C LEU A 102 6.33 1.86 0.63
N ALA A 103 6.20 3.02 1.28
CA ALA A 103 6.66 4.29 0.72
C ALA A 103 8.18 4.30 0.47
N ASN A 104 8.97 3.78 1.42
CA ASN A 104 10.43 3.72 1.28
C ASN A 104 10.84 2.81 0.11
N LEU A 105 10.23 1.62 -0.03
CA LEU A 105 10.54 0.71 -1.14
C LEU A 105 10.17 1.30 -2.51
N LEU A 106 9.06 2.04 -2.58
CA LEU A 106 8.67 2.76 -3.80
C LEU A 106 9.68 3.87 -4.14
N ASP A 107 10.21 4.57 -3.14
CA ASP A 107 11.20 5.63 -3.29
C ASP A 107 12.58 5.10 -3.73
N GLU A 108 12.99 3.96 -3.17
CA GLU A 108 14.20 3.22 -3.55
C GLU A 108 14.12 2.79 -5.03
N LEU A 109 13.06 2.07 -5.42
CA LEU A 109 12.86 1.61 -6.78
C LEU A 109 12.74 2.75 -7.80
N ARG A 110 12.18 3.90 -7.39
CA ARG A 110 12.15 5.13 -8.21
C ARG A 110 13.56 5.65 -8.48
N SER A 111 14.40 5.68 -7.45
CA SER A 111 15.78 6.15 -7.54
C SER A 111 16.60 5.24 -8.47
N ASP A 112 16.43 3.93 -8.36
CA ASP A 112 17.11 2.93 -9.19
C ASP A 112 16.69 3.00 -10.67
N GLN A 113 15.40 3.23 -10.94
CA GLN A 113 14.90 3.45 -12.31
C GLN A 113 15.42 4.75 -12.93
N SER A 114 15.71 5.76 -12.10
CA SER A 114 16.25 7.04 -12.54
C SER A 114 17.76 6.96 -12.80
N ALA A 115 18.48 6.13 -12.03
CA ALA A 115 19.89 5.85 -12.23
C ALA A 115 20.14 4.96 -13.48
N SER A 116 19.29 3.96 -13.70
CA SER A 116 19.40 3.00 -14.81
C SER A 116 18.98 3.57 -16.17
N GLY A 117 18.30 4.72 -16.20
CA GLY A 117 17.87 5.42 -17.43
C GLY A 117 18.87 6.46 -17.96
N GLN A 118 20.04 6.60 -17.33
CA GLN A 118 21.10 7.56 -17.70
C GLN A 118 22.35 6.88 -18.29
N ALA A 119 22.29 5.58 -18.60
CA ALA A 119 23.37 4.81 -19.22
C ALA A 119 23.14 4.56 -20.71
#